data_AF-A0A444HL39-F1
#
_entry.id   AF-A0A444HL39-F1
#
_cell.length_a   1.000
_cell.length_b   1.000
_cell.length_c   1.000
_cell.angle_alpha   90.00
_cell.angle_beta   90.00
_cell.angle_gamma   90.00
#
_symmetry.space_group_name_H-M   'P 1'
#
loop_
_entity.id
_entity.type
_entity.pdbx_description
1 polymer ?
#
loop_
_entity_poly.entity_id
_entity_poly.type
_entity_poly.pdbx_seq_one_letter_code
_entity_poly.pdbx_strand_id
1 'polypeptide(L)'
;MNIKSLLLGSAAALAVVSGAQAADAIVAAEPEPVEYVRVCDAYGTGYFYIPGTETCLKINGYIRFQVNVGEDVGGDSDWDAVTRGQVQFTAKSDTEYGPLTGVIVMQFNADNATVQASKLDSAYLDIAGFRAGLFYSWWDDGLSGETDDIGSVVTLHNSIRYQYETSDFYAGISVDELEDGVY
;
A
#
# COMPACT_ATOMS: atom_id res chain seq x y z
N MET A 1 -6.57 -57.11 64.72
CA MET A 1 -7.21 -57.62 63.49
C MET A 1 -6.45 -57.01 62.31
N ASN A 2 -5.46 -57.65 61.68
CA ASN A 2 -5.39 -58.84 60.83
C ASN A 2 -6.03 -58.71 59.42
N ILE A 3 -5.17 -58.44 58.44
CA ILE A 3 -5.01 -59.03 57.08
C ILE A 3 -3.60 -58.53 56.67
N LYS A 4 -2.49 -59.27 56.46
CA LYS A 4 -2.13 -60.65 56.09
C LYS A 4 -2.59 -61.13 54.70
N SER A 5 -1.87 -60.70 53.66
CA SER A 5 -1.29 -61.49 52.54
C SER A 5 -0.64 -60.47 51.59
N LEU A 6 0.67 -60.31 51.40
CA LEU A 6 1.78 -61.22 51.10
C LEU A 6 1.53 -62.19 49.94
N LEU A 7 2.17 -61.85 48.82
CA LEU A 7 2.87 -62.69 47.84
C LEU A 7 2.06 -63.51 46.83
N LEU A 8 2.73 -63.75 45.68
CA LEU A 8 2.44 -64.63 44.54
C LEU A 8 1.84 -63.88 43.32
N GLY A 9 2.53 -63.66 42.20
CA GLY A 9 3.83 -64.12 41.73
C GLY A 9 4.35 -63.17 40.63
N SER A 10 5.65 -62.90 40.57
CA SER A 10 6.66 -63.73 39.88
C SER A 10 6.61 -63.60 38.35
N ALA A 11 7.48 -62.72 37.85
CA ALA A 11 8.50 -63.04 36.85
C ALA A 11 8.11 -63.98 35.70
N ALA A 12 7.71 -63.38 34.57
CA ALA A 12 8.01 -63.81 33.19
C ALA A 12 7.71 -62.60 32.30
N ALA A 13 8.56 -62.07 31.42
CA ALA A 13 9.74 -62.61 30.81
C ALA A 13 10.69 -61.46 30.42
N LEU A 14 11.97 -61.64 30.74
CA LEU A 14 13.08 -61.04 30.02
C LEU A 14 13.17 -61.68 28.63
N ALA A 15 12.66 -60.98 27.61
CA ALA A 15 13.00 -61.10 26.19
C ALA A 15 12.10 -60.06 25.50
N VAL A 16 12.58 -58.93 25.02
CA VAL A 16 13.34 -58.83 23.78
C VAL A 16 14.08 -57.48 23.81
N VAL A 17 15.41 -57.54 23.83
CA VAL A 17 16.21 -56.49 23.20
C VAL A 17 16.24 -56.85 21.72
N SER A 18 15.53 -56.08 20.90
CA SER A 18 15.90 -55.85 19.50
C SER A 18 15.13 -54.65 18.97
N GLY A 19 15.88 -53.65 18.53
CA GLY A 19 15.34 -52.46 17.88
C GLY A 19 15.61 -51.20 18.68
N ALA A 20 16.86 -50.76 18.72
CA ALA A 20 17.08 -49.32 18.56
C ALA A 20 16.43 -48.94 17.23
N GLN A 21 15.17 -48.51 17.27
CA GLN A 21 14.56 -47.79 16.16
C GLN A 21 15.25 -46.43 16.17
N ALA A 22 16.35 -46.32 15.44
CA ALA A 22 16.73 -45.07 14.81
C ALA A 22 15.60 -44.74 13.82
N ALA A 23 14.50 -44.23 14.34
CA ALA A 23 13.64 -43.39 13.55
C ALA A 23 14.43 -42.10 13.38
N ASP A 24 15.24 -42.03 12.32
CA ASP A 24 15.28 -40.78 11.58
C ASP A 24 13.84 -40.53 11.19
N ALA A 25 13.14 -39.77 12.03
CA ALA A 25 12.03 -38.98 11.56
C ALA A 25 12.68 -38.07 10.52
N ILE A 26 12.69 -38.53 9.26
CA ILE A 26 12.58 -37.65 8.13
C ILE A 26 11.24 -36.96 8.37
N VAL A 27 11.26 -35.94 9.23
CA VAL A 27 10.30 -34.87 9.18
C VAL A 27 10.59 -34.28 7.82
N ALA A 28 9.88 -34.81 6.81
CA ALA A 28 9.57 -34.04 5.65
C ALA A 28 9.04 -32.75 6.25
N ALA A 29 9.84 -31.69 6.17
CA ALA A 29 9.35 -30.36 6.46
C ALA A 29 8.12 -30.24 5.57
N GLU A 30 6.93 -30.35 6.18
CA GLU A 30 5.70 -30.01 5.51
C GLU A 30 5.98 -28.62 4.97
N PRO A 31 5.93 -28.42 3.63
CA PRO A 31 6.31 -27.14 3.05
C PRO A 31 5.48 -26.11 3.78
N GLU A 32 6.15 -25.29 4.62
CA GLU A 32 5.45 -24.28 5.37
C GLU A 32 4.66 -23.49 4.35
N PRO A 33 3.33 -23.33 4.53
CA PRO A 33 2.52 -22.61 3.57
C PRO A 33 3.18 -21.26 3.42
N VAL A 34 3.78 -21.04 2.26
CA VAL A 34 4.62 -19.88 2.03
C VAL A 34 3.65 -18.71 2.08
N GLU A 35 3.64 -17.99 3.20
CA GLU A 35 2.84 -16.78 3.34
C GLU A 35 3.51 -15.70 2.49
N TYR A 36 3.20 -15.72 1.19
CA TYR A 36 3.75 -14.79 0.23
C TYR A 36 3.35 -13.34 0.55
N VAL A 37 2.26 -13.14 1.31
CA VAL A 37 1.78 -11.82 1.71
C VAL A 37 1.41 -11.87 3.19
N ARG A 38 2.21 -11.20 4.01
CA ARG A 38 2.01 -11.06 5.46
C ARG A 38 1.44 -9.69 5.76
N VAL A 39 0.59 -9.57 6.77
CA VAL A 39 0.09 -8.27 7.23
C VAL A 39 1.27 -7.45 7.78
N CYS A 40 1.34 -6.17 7.42
CA CYS A 40 2.29 -5.23 8.01
C CYS A 40 1.57 -4.28 8.97
N ASP A 41 1.72 -4.54 10.28
CA ASP A 41 1.11 -3.73 11.33
C ASP A 41 1.88 -2.43 11.62
N ALA A 42 3.12 -2.29 11.13
CA ALA A 42 4.01 -1.16 11.43
C ALA A 42 3.47 0.20 10.96
N TYR A 43 2.72 0.24 9.85
CA TYR A 43 2.21 1.48 9.25
C TYR A 43 0.68 1.55 9.20
N GLY A 44 0.01 0.67 9.95
CA GLY A 44 -1.44 0.63 10.09
C GLY A 44 -2.16 -0.26 9.08
N THR A 45 -3.49 -0.13 9.06
CA THR A 45 -4.37 -1.05 8.34
C THR A 45 -4.22 -0.96 6.82
N GLY A 46 -4.25 -2.11 6.16
CA GLY A 46 -4.22 -2.24 4.70
C GLY A 46 -2.80 -2.30 4.11
N TYR A 47 -1.76 -2.33 4.95
CA TYR A 47 -0.40 -2.63 4.52
C TYR A 47 -0.10 -4.13 4.61
N PHE A 48 0.68 -4.62 3.64
CA PHE A 48 1.23 -5.97 3.63
C PHE A 48 2.70 -5.95 3.23
N TYR A 49 3.48 -6.90 3.71
CA TYR A 49 4.88 -7.01 3.33
C TYR A 49 5.02 -7.48 1.88
N ILE A 50 5.90 -6.81 1.13
CA ILE A 50 6.36 -7.31 -0.17
C ILE A 50 7.23 -8.55 0.08
N PRO A 51 6.91 -9.72 -0.50
CA PRO A 51 7.65 -10.94 -0.25
C PRO A 51 9.16 -10.77 -0.53
N GLY A 52 9.99 -11.27 0.40
CA GLY A 52 11.45 -11.15 0.33
C GLY A 52 12.01 -9.82 0.84
N THR A 53 11.18 -8.93 1.39
CA THR A 53 11.62 -7.63 1.94
C THR A 53 10.93 -7.31 3.27
N GLU A 54 11.41 -6.28 3.95
CA GLU A 54 10.74 -5.66 5.10
C GLU A 54 9.90 -4.42 4.69
N THR A 55 9.72 -4.22 3.38
CA THR A 55 8.94 -3.10 2.83
C THR A 55 7.45 -3.42 2.89
N CYS A 56 6.68 -2.50 3.44
CA CYS A 56 5.23 -2.57 3.51
C CYS A 56 4.60 -1.86 2.33
N LEU A 57 3.68 -2.52 1.64
CA LEU A 57 2.94 -2.00 0.50
C LEU A 57 1.46 -1.89 0.85
N LYS A 58 0.85 -0.78 0.45
CA LYS A 58 -0.60 -0.57 0.45
C LYS A 58 -1.04 -0.25 -0.97
N ILE A 59 -2.12 -0.90 -1.38
CA ILE A 59 -2.80 -0.65 -2.66
C ILE A 59 -4.17 -0.10 -2.34
N ASN A 60 -4.51 1.03 -2.93
CA ASN A 60 -5.82 1.67 -2.82
C ASN A 60 -6.20 2.35 -4.13
N GLY A 61 -7.42 2.85 -4.21
CA GLY A 61 -7.94 3.43 -5.43
C GLY A 61 -9.44 3.63 -5.37
N TYR A 62 -9.99 4.13 -6.47
CA TYR A 62 -11.43 4.25 -6.65
C TYR A 62 -11.79 4.15 -8.13
N ILE A 63 -13.07 3.89 -8.38
CA ILE A 63 -13.69 4.03 -9.69
C ILE A 63 -14.77 5.11 -9.57
N ARG A 64 -14.72 6.08 -10.47
CA ARG A 64 -15.74 7.12 -10.59
C ARG A 64 -16.42 6.96 -11.94
N PHE A 65 -17.75 6.90 -11.90
CA PHE A 65 -18.61 7.06 -13.07
C PHE A 65 -19.37 8.37 -12.91
N GLN A 66 -19.27 9.23 -13.91
CA GLN A 66 -19.88 10.55 -13.92
C GLN A 66 -20.72 10.68 -15.18
N VAL A 67 -21.92 11.24 -15.04
CA VAL A 67 -22.81 11.55 -16.16
C VAL A 67 -23.02 13.05 -16.18
N ASN A 68 -22.63 13.66 -17.29
CA ASN A 68 -22.87 15.05 -17.61
C ASN A 68 -24.16 15.14 -18.44
N VAL A 69 -25.04 16.08 -18.10
CA VAL A 69 -26.28 16.33 -18.82
C VAL A 69 -26.40 17.84 -19.06
N GLY A 70 -26.60 18.22 -20.31
CA GLY A 70 -26.69 19.62 -20.74
C GLY A 70 -26.59 19.70 -22.26
N GLU A 71 -26.93 20.85 -22.85
CA GLU A 71 -26.86 21.04 -24.31
C GLU A 71 -25.44 20.77 -24.83
N ASP A 72 -25.31 19.83 -25.79
CA ASP A 72 -24.07 19.49 -26.50
C ASP A 72 -22.86 19.09 -25.62
N VAL A 73 -23.08 18.60 -24.40
CA VAL A 73 -22.00 18.22 -23.45
C VAL A 73 -21.08 17.10 -23.95
N GLY A 74 -21.59 16.21 -24.81
CA GLY A 74 -20.84 15.15 -25.48
C GLY A 74 -20.41 15.50 -26.92
N GLY A 75 -20.25 16.79 -27.22
CA GLY A 75 -19.96 17.30 -28.56
C GLY A 75 -21.23 17.57 -29.37
N ASP A 76 -21.95 16.50 -29.76
CA ASP A 76 -23.25 16.58 -30.46
C ASP A 76 -24.37 15.88 -29.65
N SER A 77 -24.11 15.58 -28.38
CA SER A 77 -24.99 14.80 -27.50
C SER A 77 -25.26 15.56 -26.21
N ASP A 78 -26.52 15.62 -25.79
CA ASP A 78 -26.91 16.25 -24.51
C ASP A 78 -26.57 15.39 -23.28
N TRP A 79 -26.04 14.19 -23.53
CA TRP A 79 -25.66 13.21 -22.52
C TRP A 79 -24.24 12.75 -22.79
N ASP A 80 -23.41 12.82 -21.76
CA ASP A 80 -22.02 12.39 -21.78
C ASP A 80 -21.69 11.61 -20.51
N ALA A 81 -21.00 10.47 -20.63
CA ALA A 81 -20.72 9.58 -19.52
C ALA A 81 -19.24 9.22 -19.48
N VAL A 82 -18.55 9.70 -18.46
CA VAL A 82 -17.11 9.53 -18.29
C VAL A 82 -16.79 8.60 -17.12
N THR A 83 -15.76 7.79 -17.31
CA THR A 83 -15.26 6.86 -16.29
C THR A 83 -13.81 7.19 -15.94
N ARG A 84 -13.49 7.23 -14.65
CA ARG A 84 -12.12 7.31 -14.14
C ARG A 84 -11.84 6.14 -13.22
N GLY A 85 -10.74 5.45 -13.46
CA GLY A 85 -10.12 4.53 -12.50
C GLY A 85 -8.84 5.15 -11.95
N GLN A 86 -8.69 5.21 -10.64
CA GLN A 86 -7.44 5.61 -9.99
C GLN A 86 -6.90 4.44 -9.18
N VAL A 87 -5.61 4.17 -9.32
CA VAL A 87 -4.88 3.20 -8.48
C VAL A 87 -3.67 3.89 -7.88
N GLN A 88 -3.50 3.70 -6.57
CA GLN A 88 -2.38 4.21 -5.81
C GLN A 88 -1.64 3.05 -5.16
N PHE A 89 -0.30 3.10 -5.26
CA PHE A 89 0.61 2.23 -4.53
C PHE A 89 1.40 3.08 -3.56
N THR A 90 1.40 2.69 -2.29
CA THR A 90 2.21 3.31 -1.24
C THR A 90 3.14 2.27 -0.64
N ALA A 91 4.44 2.44 -0.81
CA ALA A 91 5.47 1.60 -0.21
C ALA A 91 6.12 2.34 0.96
N LYS A 92 6.36 1.66 2.08
CA LYS A 92 7.03 2.20 3.26
C LYS A 92 8.11 1.25 3.76
N SER A 93 9.29 1.78 4.03
CA SER A 93 10.42 1.05 4.59
C SER A 93 11.02 1.85 5.74
N ASP A 94 11.34 1.18 6.85
CA ASP A 94 12.01 1.86 7.96
C ASP A 94 13.48 2.12 7.64
N THR A 95 13.93 3.32 8.01
CA THR A 95 15.32 3.75 7.88
C THR A 95 15.77 4.43 9.16
N GLU A 96 17.07 4.69 9.31
CA GLU A 96 17.61 5.44 10.46
C GLU A 96 17.08 6.88 10.57
N TYR A 97 16.52 7.43 9.50
CA TYR A 97 15.95 8.79 9.43
C TYR A 97 14.41 8.79 9.54
N GLY A 98 13.80 7.64 9.86
CA GLY A 98 12.36 7.44 9.85
C GLY A 98 11.87 6.70 8.60
N PRO A 99 10.54 6.62 8.38
CA PRO A 99 9.98 5.83 7.31
C PRO A 99 10.21 6.49 5.94
N LEU A 100 10.95 5.81 5.06
CA LEU A 100 10.99 6.16 3.63
C LEU A 100 9.66 5.73 3.00
N THR A 101 8.88 6.70 2.54
CA THR A 101 7.58 6.45 1.89
C THR A 101 7.68 6.74 0.40
N GLY A 102 7.38 5.77 -0.46
CA GLY A 102 7.20 5.98 -1.88
C GLY A 102 5.71 5.94 -2.24
N VAL A 103 5.26 6.90 -3.05
CA VAL A 103 3.88 6.97 -3.54
C VAL A 103 3.88 7.08 -5.05
N ILE A 104 3.01 6.31 -5.70
CA ILE A 104 2.66 6.51 -7.11
C ILE A 104 1.14 6.43 -7.27
N VAL A 105 0.56 7.39 -7.97
CA VAL A 105 -0.86 7.49 -8.29
C VAL A 105 -1.03 7.52 -9.80
N MET A 106 -1.73 6.51 -10.32
CA MET A 106 -2.05 6.39 -11.74
C MET A 106 -3.54 6.59 -11.93
N GLN A 107 -3.90 7.43 -12.91
CA GLN A 107 -5.29 7.65 -13.31
C GLN A 107 -5.51 7.20 -14.75
N PHE A 108 -6.59 6.45 -14.96
CA PHE A 108 -7.06 5.99 -16.25
C PHE A 108 -8.42 6.63 -16.49
N ASN A 109 -8.49 7.52 -17.46
CA ASN A 109 -9.70 8.25 -17.81
C ASN A 109 -10.20 7.73 -19.15
N ALA A 110 -11.49 7.40 -19.23
CA ALA A 110 -12.15 6.97 -20.44
C ALA A 110 -13.43 7.80 -20.60
N ASP A 111 -13.51 8.51 -21.71
CA ASP A 111 -14.71 9.20 -22.15
C ASP A 111 -15.56 8.25 -23.02
N ASN A 112 -14.90 7.53 -23.93
CA ASN A 112 -15.52 6.52 -24.76
C ASN A 112 -14.51 5.43 -25.19
N ALA A 113 -14.89 4.58 -26.14
CA ALA A 113 -14.06 3.45 -26.58
C ALA A 113 -12.75 3.88 -27.28
N THR A 114 -12.68 5.09 -27.84
CA THR A 114 -11.51 5.60 -28.58
C THR A 114 -10.82 6.76 -27.88
N VAL A 115 -11.46 7.42 -26.92
CA VAL A 115 -10.90 8.52 -26.13
C VAL A 115 -10.58 8.03 -24.71
N GLN A 116 -9.33 7.62 -24.53
CA GLN A 116 -8.81 7.11 -23.26
C GLN A 116 -7.43 7.73 -22.98
N ALA A 117 -7.16 8.06 -21.72
CA ALA A 117 -5.90 8.65 -21.29
C ALA A 117 -5.42 8.05 -19.96
N SER A 118 -4.17 7.61 -19.94
CA SER A 118 -3.45 7.22 -18.72
C SER A 118 -2.57 8.38 -18.28
N LYS A 119 -2.74 8.84 -17.04
CA LYS A 119 -2.00 9.97 -16.45
C LYS A 119 -1.27 9.53 -15.19
N LEU A 120 -0.06 10.05 -15.01
CA LEU A 120 0.64 10.01 -13.73
C LEU A 120 0.19 11.22 -12.92
N ASP A 121 -0.66 10.98 -11.92
CA ASP A 121 -1.26 12.06 -11.13
C ASP A 121 -0.35 12.54 -10.00
N SER A 122 0.45 11.64 -9.44
CA SER A 122 1.52 11.95 -8.49
C SER A 122 2.51 10.81 -8.43
N ALA A 123 3.79 11.13 -8.25
CA ALA A 123 4.84 10.15 -8.00
C ALA A 123 5.97 10.79 -7.21
N TYR A 124 6.13 10.42 -5.94
CA TYR A 124 7.09 11.06 -5.06
C TYR A 124 7.60 10.11 -3.97
N LEU A 125 8.68 10.52 -3.33
CA LEU A 125 9.20 9.91 -2.11
C LEU A 125 9.17 10.93 -0.96
N ASP A 126 8.91 10.44 0.25
CA ASP A 126 8.99 11.19 1.51
C ASP A 126 10.00 10.54 2.46
N ILE A 127 10.87 11.35 3.06
CA ILE A 127 11.77 10.93 4.14
C ILE A 127 12.18 12.14 4.99
N ALA A 128 12.11 12.04 6.31
CA ALA A 128 12.59 13.06 7.25
C ALA A 128 12.11 14.50 6.94
N GLY A 129 10.86 14.66 6.51
CA GLY A 129 10.27 15.96 6.13
C GLY A 129 10.57 16.43 4.71
N PHE A 130 11.45 15.74 3.98
CA PHE A 130 11.66 15.98 2.56
C PHE A 130 10.65 15.21 1.72
N ARG A 131 10.14 15.86 0.68
CA ARG A 131 9.40 15.25 -0.44
C ARG A 131 10.09 15.58 -1.75
N ALA A 132 10.26 14.61 -2.63
CA ALA A 132 10.79 14.83 -3.97
C ALA A 132 10.04 14.01 -5.02
N GLY A 133 9.70 14.64 -6.14
CA GLY A 133 9.01 13.99 -7.27
C GLY A 133 7.92 14.87 -7.86
N LEU A 134 6.96 14.25 -8.56
CA LEU A 134 5.79 14.91 -9.14
C LEU A 134 4.66 14.95 -8.11
N PHE A 135 4.27 16.14 -7.65
CA PHE A 135 3.17 16.32 -6.70
C PHE A 135 2.60 17.75 -6.77
N TYR A 136 1.40 17.91 -6.24
CA TYR A 136 0.71 19.20 -6.19
C TYR A 136 1.37 20.17 -5.20
N SER A 137 1.55 21.41 -5.63
CA SER A 137 2.06 22.52 -4.80
C SER A 137 1.06 22.86 -3.68
N TRP A 138 1.47 23.62 -2.66
CA TRP A 138 0.54 24.07 -1.61
C TRP A 138 -0.56 25.02 -2.11
N TRP A 139 -0.43 25.53 -3.34
CA TRP A 139 -1.42 26.41 -3.94
C TRP A 139 -2.57 25.61 -4.61
N ASP A 140 -2.49 24.29 -4.60
CA ASP A 140 -3.55 23.35 -5.01
C ASP A 140 -4.53 23.04 -3.88
N ASP A 141 -4.84 24.00 -3.02
CA ASP A 141 -5.77 23.81 -1.90
C ASP A 141 -7.21 24.12 -2.36
N GLY A 142 -7.72 23.27 -3.26
CA GLY A 142 -9.14 23.25 -3.60
C GLY A 142 -9.97 22.57 -2.51
N LEU A 143 -11.22 23.02 -2.31
CA LEU A 143 -12.12 22.33 -1.39
C LEU A 143 -12.47 20.93 -1.93
N SER A 144 -12.49 19.92 -1.05
CA SER A 144 -12.89 18.56 -1.44
C SER A 144 -14.34 18.52 -1.94
N GLY A 145 -14.53 18.16 -3.21
CA GLY A 145 -15.86 17.99 -3.81
C GLY A 145 -16.30 19.12 -4.74
N GLU A 146 -15.48 20.16 -4.91
CA GLU A 146 -15.71 21.19 -5.93
C GLU A 146 -15.46 20.59 -7.33
N THR A 147 -16.26 21.02 -8.31
CA THR A 147 -16.13 20.61 -9.72
C THR A 147 -15.67 21.74 -10.63
N ASP A 148 -15.54 22.95 -10.10
CA ASP A 148 -15.02 24.11 -10.80
C ASP A 148 -13.50 24.27 -10.57
N ASP A 149 -12.85 24.91 -11.54
CA ASP A 149 -11.40 25.09 -11.57
C ASP A 149 -11.07 26.49 -11.03
N ILE A 150 -10.85 26.57 -9.71
CA ILE A 150 -10.48 27.81 -9.00
C ILE A 150 -8.95 27.84 -8.73
N GLY A 151 -8.20 26.83 -9.20
CA GLY A 151 -6.75 26.70 -8.99
C GLY A 151 -5.91 27.57 -9.92
N SER A 152 -4.61 27.69 -9.61
CA SER A 152 -3.62 28.06 -10.64
C SER A 152 -3.70 27.04 -11.77
N VAL A 153 -3.66 27.48 -13.03
CA VAL A 153 -3.83 26.63 -14.23
C VAL A 153 -2.87 25.43 -14.24
N VAL A 154 -1.75 25.53 -13.52
CA VAL A 154 -0.80 24.44 -13.29
C VAL A 154 -0.34 24.50 -11.83
N THR A 155 -0.57 23.42 -11.09
CA THR A 155 -0.14 23.24 -9.68
C THR A 155 0.61 21.93 -9.44
N LEU A 156 0.61 21.02 -10.42
CA LEU A 156 1.33 19.75 -10.39
C LEU A 156 2.71 19.94 -11.02
N HIS A 157 3.77 19.72 -10.24
CA HIS A 157 5.14 20.00 -10.69
C HIS A 157 6.11 18.93 -10.21
N ASN A 158 7.20 18.73 -10.97
CA ASN A 158 8.38 18.10 -10.40
C ASN A 158 9.00 19.06 -9.38
N SER A 159 8.99 18.66 -8.12
CA SER A 159 9.31 19.57 -7.03
C SER A 159 10.15 18.88 -5.97
N ILE A 160 10.85 19.70 -5.18
CA ILE A 160 11.47 19.28 -3.92
C ILE A 160 10.92 20.17 -2.83
N ARG A 161 10.35 19.56 -1.79
CA ARG A 161 9.77 20.24 -0.64
C ARG A 161 10.44 19.77 0.64
N TYR A 162 10.67 20.70 1.56
CA TYR A 162 10.92 20.39 2.95
C TYR A 162 9.77 20.94 3.80
N GLN A 163 9.17 20.10 4.62
CA GLN A 163 8.11 20.47 5.56
C GLN A 163 8.51 20.05 6.97
N TYR A 164 8.48 21.02 7.87
CA TYR A 164 8.52 20.82 9.31
C TYR A 164 7.09 20.89 9.86
N GLU A 165 6.72 19.93 10.69
CA GLU A 165 5.37 19.81 11.23
C GLU A 165 5.41 19.55 12.74
N THR A 166 4.53 20.23 13.47
CA THR A 166 4.29 20.08 14.90
C THR A 166 2.81 19.72 15.13
N SER A 167 2.39 19.56 16.38
CA SER A 167 0.97 19.38 16.68
C SER A 167 0.09 20.58 16.31
N ASP A 168 0.67 21.78 16.25
CA ASP A 168 -0.10 23.03 16.22
C ASP A 168 0.07 23.78 14.89
N PHE A 169 1.22 23.62 14.23
CA PHE A 169 1.51 24.27 12.95
C PHE A 169 2.47 23.44 12.10
N TYR A 170 2.46 23.72 10.80
CA TYR A 170 3.48 23.29 9.85
C TYR A 170 4.09 24.51 9.14
N ALA A 171 5.34 24.36 8.70
CA ALA A 171 6.03 25.35 7.87
C ALA A 171 6.96 24.62 6.90
N GLY A 172 7.17 25.18 5.73
CA GLY A 172 8.01 24.53 4.74
C GLY A 172 8.47 25.46 3.63
N ILE A 173 9.36 24.92 2.80
CA ILE A 173 9.81 25.51 1.54
C ILE A 173 9.64 24.49 0.42
N SER A 174 9.26 24.95 -0.76
CA SER A 174 9.17 24.14 -1.99
C SER A 174 9.96 24.83 -3.08
N VAL A 175 10.66 24.05 -3.89
CA VAL A 175 11.29 24.48 -5.13
C VAL A 175 10.64 23.67 -6.23
N ASP A 176 9.91 24.37 -7.09
CA ASP A 176 9.08 23.78 -8.12
C ASP A 176 9.74 24.02 -9.49
N GLU A 177 9.79 22.98 -10.31
CA GLU A 177 10.19 23.06 -11.71
C GLU A 177 9.02 23.64 -12.52
N LEU A 178 9.27 24.74 -13.25
CA LEU A 178 8.23 25.58 -13.87
C LEU A 178 8.24 25.52 -15.41
N GLU A 179 8.95 24.58 -16.04
CA GLU A 179 8.86 24.36 -17.49
C GLU A 179 7.41 24.01 -17.90
N ASP A 180 6.64 23.41 -16.99
CA ASP A 180 5.21 23.12 -17.17
C ASP A 180 4.29 24.36 -17.01
N GLY A 181 4.82 25.53 -16.66
CA GLY A 181 4.03 26.76 -16.50
C GLY A 181 3.61 27.38 -17.85
N VAL A 182 2.33 27.73 -17.98
CA VAL A 182 1.85 28.52 -19.12
C VAL A 182 2.41 29.95 -18.99
N TYR A 183 3.48 30.25 -19.73
CA TYR A 183 3.99 31.62 -19.89
C TYR A 183 3.23 32.39 -20.98
#